data_AF-A0A1F8U6T3-F1
#
_entry.id   AF-A0A1F8U6T3-F1
#
_cell.length_a   1.000
_cell.length_b   1.000
_cell.length_c   1.000
_cell.angle_alpha   90.00
_cell.angle_beta   90.00
_cell.angle_gamma   90.00
#
_symmetry.space_group_name_H-M   'P 1'
#
loop_
_entity.id
_entity.type
_entity.pdbx_description
1 polymer ?
#
loop_
_entity_poly.entity_id
_entity_poly.type
_entity_poly.pdbx_seq_one_letter_code
_entity_poly.pdbx_strand_id
1 'polypeptide(L)' 'MPEQLCPLCQQANLCKAGTAEQNQCWCMQQQFPTELLAQAPDQNSCICSQCLQKFNAEPEIYHPAS' A
#
# COMPACT_ATOMS: atom_id res chain seq x y z
N MET A 1 19.78 -0.88 5.20
CA MET A 1 18.62 0.00 5.01
C MET A 1 17.59 -0.42 6.04
N PRO A 2 16.97 0.48 6.81
CA PRO A 2 15.89 0.09 7.71
C PRO A 2 14.80 -0.61 6.89
N GLU A 3 14.27 -1.71 7.41
CA GLU A 3 13.14 -2.40 6.81
C GLU A 3 11.97 -1.42 6.72
N GLN A 4 11.51 -1.15 5.50
CA GLN A 4 10.39 -0.22 5.30
C GLN A 4 9.10 -0.90 5.77
N LEU A 5 8.42 -0.27 6.71
CA LEU A 5 7.16 -0.76 7.25
C LEU A 5 5.98 -0.18 6.47
N CYS A 6 4.94 -0.99 6.30
CA CYS A 6 3.67 -0.54 5.76
C CYS A 6 3.05 0.47 6.73
N PRO A 7 2.66 1.66 6.27
CA PRO A 7 2.10 2.69 7.16
C PRO A 7 0.73 2.31 7.75
N LEU A 8 0.05 1.30 7.18
CA LEU A 8 -1.26 0.83 7.66
C LEU A 8 -1.17 -0.28 8.71
N CYS A 9 -0.27 -1.25 8.53
CA CYS A 9 -0.22 -2.44 9.37
C CYS A 9 1.10 -2.62 10.14
N GLN A 10 2.08 -1.74 9.93
CA GLN A 10 3.40 -1.76 10.57
C GLN A 10 4.19 -3.07 10.36
N GLN A 11 3.83 -3.86 9.35
CA GLN A 11 4.58 -5.02 8.88
C GLN A 11 5.50 -4.64 7.72
N ALA A 12 6.51 -5.46 7.41
CA ALA A 12 7.39 -5.22 6.27
C ALA A 12 6.59 -5.04 4.96
N ASN A 13 6.82 -3.92 4.25
CA ASN A 13 6.16 -3.66 2.96
C ASN A 13 6.89 -4.30 1.77
N LEU A 14 8.11 -4.78 1.99
CA LEU A 14 9.02 -5.38 0.99
C LEU A 14 9.24 -4.48 -0.22
N CYS A 15 9.11 -3.16 -0.04
CA CYS A 15 9.31 -2.19 -1.08
C CYS A 15 10.81 -2.07 -1.40
N LYS A 16 11.11 -2.07 -2.70
CA LYS A 16 12.46 -1.87 -3.25
C LYS A 16 12.61 -0.52 -3.97
N ALA A 17 11.64 0.39 -3.82
CA ALA A 17 11.74 1.73 -4.40
C ALA A 17 13.00 2.45 -3.88
N GLY A 18 13.72 3.14 -4.78
CA GLY A 18 15.00 3.77 -4.44
C GLY A 18 16.20 2.81 -4.34
N THR A 19 16.02 1.52 -4.66
CA THR A 19 17.12 0.55 -4.78
C THR A 19 17.41 0.21 -6.26
N ALA A 20 18.50 -0.53 -6.53
CA ALA A 20 18.82 -1.03 -7.87
C ALA A 20 17.74 -1.95 -8.46
N GLU A 21 16.95 -2.60 -7.60
CA GLU A 21 15.89 -3.54 -7.97
C GLU A 21 14.50 -2.87 -8.02
N GLN A 22 14.40 -1.53 -7.96
CA GLN A 22 13.11 -0.83 -7.92
C GLN A 22 12.17 -1.22 -9.07
N ASN A 23 12.71 -1.44 -10.27
CA ASN A 23 11.92 -1.84 -11.45
C ASN A 23 11.29 -3.23 -11.31
N GLN A 24 11.79 -4.05 -10.40
CA GLN A 24 11.27 -5.38 -10.08
C GLN A 24 10.35 -5.36 -8.85
N CYS A 25 10.19 -4.21 -8.21
CA CYS A 25 9.33 -4.08 -7.05
C CYS A 25 7.87 -4.26 -7.45
N TRP A 26 7.15 -5.10 -6.71
CA TRP A 26 5.75 -5.40 -6.98
C TRP A 26 4.89 -4.13 -6.99
N CYS A 27 5.17 -3.16 -6.10
CA CYS A 27 4.35 -1.95 -5.96
C CYS A 27 4.41 -1.04 -7.20
N MET A 28 5.47 -1.12 -8.01
CA MET A 28 5.59 -0.33 -9.24
C MET A 28 4.67 -0.84 -10.36
N GLN A 29 4.14 -2.06 -10.22
CA GLN A 29 3.24 -2.70 -11.18
C GLN A 29 1.78 -2.68 -10.72
N GLN A 30 1.47 -2.01 -9.62
CA GLN A 30 0.12 -1.96 -9.05
C GLN A 30 -0.44 -0.54 -9.06
N GLN A 31 -1.75 -0.42 -9.12
CA GLN A 31 -2.46 0.83 -8.90
C GLN A 31 -2.99 0.85 -7.46
N PHE A 32 -2.70 1.93 -6.75
CA PHE A 32 -3.21 2.16 -5.40
C PHE A 32 -4.42 3.08 -5.47
N PRO A 33 -5.60 2.65 -5.00
CA PRO A 33 -6.78 3.52 -4.92
C PRO A 33 -6.51 4.75 -4.04
N THR A 34 -7.01 5.91 -4.44
CA THR A 34 -6.83 7.16 -3.69
C THR A 34 -7.38 7.05 -2.27
N GLU A 35 -8.49 6.34 -2.07
CA GLU A 35 -9.10 6.08 -0.76
C GLU A 35 -8.20 5.24 0.16
N LEU A 36 -7.45 4.31 -0.42
CA LEU A 36 -6.46 3.53 0.34
C LEU A 36 -5.25 4.39 0.71
N LEU A 37 -4.78 5.25 -0.21
CA LEU A 37 -3.69 6.19 0.06
C LEU A 37 -4.06 7.20 1.16
N ALA A 38 -5.32 7.65 1.19
CA ALA A 38 -5.83 8.57 2.20
C ALA A 38 -5.84 7.99 3.62
N GLN A 39 -5.87 6.65 3.76
CA GLN A 39 -5.80 5.97 5.06
C GLN A 39 -4.39 5.88 5.62
N ALA A 40 -3.35 6.10 4.80
CA ALA A 40 -1.96 5.98 5.24
C ALA A 40 -1.52 7.23 6.05
N PRO A 41 -1.10 7.07 7.31
CA PRO A 41 -0.60 8.20 8.12
C PRO A 41 0.73 8.77 7.61
N ASP A 42 1.51 7.97 6.89
CA ASP A 42 2.71 8.41 6.17
C ASP A 42 2.59 8.06 4.69
N GLN A 43 2.72 9.08 3.84
CA GLN A 43 2.64 8.95 2.38
C GLN A 43 4.01 8.68 1.73
N ASN A 44 5.10 8.70 2.50
CA ASN A 44 6.44 8.43 2.00
C ASN A 44 6.78 6.93 1.96
N SER A 45 5.95 6.10 2.60
CA SER A 45 6.13 4.65 2.69
C SER A 45 5.11 3.91 1.83
N CYS A 46 5.56 2.89 1.10
CA CYS A 46 4.64 2.06 0.31
C CYS A 46 3.74 1.21 1.21
N ILE A 47 2.48 1.11 0.80
CA ILE A 47 1.50 0.18 1.36
C ILE A 47 1.84 -1.24 0.90
N CYS A 48 1.76 -2.24 1.78
CA CYS A 48 2.10 -3.62 1.45
C CYS A 48 0.99 -4.30 0.60
N SER A 49 1.35 -5.37 -0.11
CA SER A 49 0.44 -6.10 -0.99
C SER A 49 -0.77 -6.66 -0.24
N GLN A 50 -0.58 -7.12 1.00
CA GLN A 50 -1.67 -7.62 1.84
C GLN A 50 -2.72 -6.55 2.15
N CYS A 51 -2.30 -5.31 2.43
CA CYS A 51 -3.24 -4.21 2.68
C CYS A 51 -3.99 -3.81 1.41
N LEU A 52 -3.29 -3.74 0.27
CA LEU A 52 -3.93 -3.48 -1.02
C LEU A 52 -4.95 -4.59 -1.38
N GLN A 53 -4.59 -5.85 -1.18
CA GLN A 53 -5.49 -6.98 -1.43
C GLN A 53 -6.70 -6.98 -0.51
N LYS A 54 -6.53 -6.68 0.79
CA LYS A 54 -7.66 -6.56 1.73
C LYS A 54 -8.63 -5.46 1.30
N PHE A 55 -8.10 -4.27 0.98
CA PHE A 55 -8.90 -3.16 0.49
C PHE A 55 -9.69 -3.52 -0.77
N ASN A 56 -9.05 -4.19 -1.74
CA ASN A 56 -9.71 -4.61 -2.98
C ASN A 56 -10.69 -5.78 -2.80
N ALA A 57 -10.54 -6.57 -1.73
CA ALA A 57 -11.36 -7.75 -1.44
C ALA A 57 -12.54 -7.42 -0.51
N GLU A 58 -12.56 -6.26 0.13
CA GLU A 58 -13.73 -5.75 0.83
C GLU A 58 -14.77 -5.32 -0.23
N PRO A 59 -15.90 -6.05 -0.38
CA PRO A 59 -17.01 -5.50 -1.14
C PRO A 59 -17.47 -4.23 -0.41
N GLU A 60 -17.89 -3.21 -1.16
CA GLU A 60 -18.47 -1.94 -0.64
C GLU A 60 -19.72 -2.19 0.22
N ILE A 61 -19.60 -2.83 1.38
CA ILE A 61 -20.69 -2.99 2.32
C ILE A 61 -20.70 -1.72 3.17
N TYR A 62 -21.42 -0.74 2.62
CA TYR A 62 -21.94 0.48 3.26
C TYR A 62 -21.14 1.79 3.05
N HIS A 63 -21.35 2.42 1.89
CA HIS A 63 -21.36 3.87 1.77
C HIS A 63 -22.76 4.33 1.33
N PRO A 64 -23.66 4.78 2.22
CA PRO A 64 -24.83 5.54 1.78
C PRO A 64 -24.31 6.88 1.24
N ALA A 65 -24.64 7.15 -0.02
CA ALA A 65 -24.39 8.44 -0.65
C ALA A 65 -24.92 9.58 0.23
N SER A 66 -24.11 10.62 0.43
CA SER A 66 -24.58 11.94 0.88
C SER A 66 -24.87 12.81 -0.33
#